data_AF-A0A180EU85-F1
#
_entry.id   AF-A0A180EU85-F1
#
_cell.length_a   1.000
_cell.length_b   1.000
_cell.length_c   1.000
_cell.angle_alpha   90.00
_cell.angle_beta   90.00
_cell.angle_gamma   90.00
#
_symmetry.space_group_name_H-M   'P 1'
#
loop_
_entity.id
_entity.type
_entity.pdbx_description
1 polymer ?
#
loop_
_entity_poly.entity_id
_entity_poly.type
_entity_poly.pdbx_seq_one_letter_code
_entity_poly.pdbx_strand_id
1 'polypeptide(L)'
;MMYNFPFDYKKCKVISELEFLGKRLSENIFDNAFQKSQKYASTGIRNQLIFKPSLSKSIMDEIDKVLAEHYGFTEEELDFIINYDIKYRMGSELKEEE
;
A
#
# COMPACT_ATOMS: atom_id res chain seq x y z
N MET A 1 -10.94 13.89 -6.65
CA MET A 1 -11.31 13.81 -5.22
C MET A 1 -12.28 12.64 -5.09
N MET A 2 -11.98 11.66 -4.24
CA MET A 2 -12.96 10.59 -3.97
C MET A 2 -14.13 11.22 -3.22
N TYR A 3 -15.29 11.27 -3.88
CA TYR A 3 -16.50 11.79 -3.25
C TYR A 3 -16.88 10.87 -2.09
N ASN A 4 -17.21 11.47 -0.94
CA ASN A 4 -17.68 10.78 0.26
C ASN A 4 -16.65 9.96 1.07
N PHE A 5 -15.34 10.18 0.87
CA PHE A 5 -14.32 9.60 1.75
C PHE A 5 -14.21 10.44 3.05
N PRO A 6 -14.35 9.85 4.25
CA PRO A 6 -14.41 10.57 5.52
C PRO A 6 -13.02 11.02 6.01
N PHE A 7 -12.32 11.82 5.20
CA PHE A 7 -11.00 12.37 5.55
C PHE A 7 -10.98 13.88 5.36
N ASP A 8 -10.79 14.60 6.47
CA ASP A 8 -10.70 16.06 6.47
C ASP A 8 -9.23 16.51 6.47
N TYR A 9 -8.73 16.80 5.28
CA TYR A 9 -7.36 17.31 5.08
C TYR A 9 -7.03 18.56 5.92
N LYS A 10 -8.02 19.39 6.27
CA LYS A 10 -7.78 20.64 7.02
C LYS A 10 -7.71 20.42 8.53
N LYS A 11 -8.37 19.38 9.04
CA LYS A 11 -8.41 19.05 10.48
C LYS A 11 -7.49 17.89 10.86
N CYS A 12 -6.90 17.23 9.88
CA CYS A 12 -5.99 16.12 10.08
C CYS A 12 -4.67 16.59 10.71
N LYS A 13 -4.37 16.10 11.92
CA LYS A 13 -3.13 16.44 12.64
C LYS A 13 -1.91 15.70 12.08
N VAL A 14 -2.11 14.56 11.42
CA VAL A 14 -1.05 13.69 10.88
C VAL A 14 -0.73 14.00 9.42
N ILE A 15 -1.29 15.07 8.84
CA ILE A 15 -1.18 15.34 7.40
C ILE A 15 0.28 15.49 6.94
N SER A 16 1.10 16.21 7.69
CA SER A 16 2.52 16.42 7.34
C SER A 16 3.32 15.12 7.37
N GLU A 17 2.97 14.21 8.28
CA GLU A 17 3.60 12.90 8.38
C GLU A 17 3.17 11.99 7.23
N LEU A 18 1.89 12.00 6.87
CA LEU A 18 1.37 11.29 5.69
C LEU A 18 1.98 11.81 4.38
N GLU A 19 2.17 13.12 4.24
CA GLU A 19 2.85 13.71 3.09
C GLU A 19 4.31 13.24 2.99
N PHE A 20 5.02 13.24 4.13
CA PHE A 20 6.39 12.77 4.20
C PHE A 20 6.50 11.28 3.85
N LEU A 21 5.68 10.43 4.47
CA LEU A 21 5.67 8.99 4.22
C LEU A 21 5.23 8.66 2.79
N GLY A 22 4.25 9.38 2.24
CA GLY A 22 3.82 9.24 0.85
C GLY A 22 4.94 9.55 -0.15
N LYS A 23 5.72 10.61 0.12
CA LYS A 23 6.91 10.93 -0.69
C LYS A 23 7.97 9.83 -0.57
N ARG A 24 8.29 9.39 0.65
CA ARG A 24 9.24 8.28 0.88
C ARG A 24 8.80 6.99 0.20
N LEU A 25 7.52 6.66 0.25
CA LEU A 25 6.96 5.48 -0.40
C LEU A 25 7.15 5.57 -1.92
N SER A 26 6.83 6.72 -2.51
CA SER A 26 7.00 6.93 -3.95
C SER A 26 8.46 6.75 -4.37
N GLU A 27 9.38 7.46 -3.71
CA GLU A 27 10.82 7.35 -3.98
C GLU A 27 11.30 5.90 -3.84
N ASN A 28 10.93 5.23 -2.75
CA ASN A 28 11.34 3.85 -2.51
C ASN A 28 10.78 2.84 -3.54
N ILE A 29 9.55 3.02 -4.01
CA ILE A 29 8.98 2.18 -5.08
C ILE A 29 9.74 2.37 -6.39
N PHE A 30 10.12 3.61 -6.71
CA PHE A 30 10.90 3.91 -7.91
C PHE A 30 12.34 3.37 -7.81
N ASP A 31 13.00 3.53 -6.66
CA ASP A 31 14.37 3.04 -6.45
C ASP A 31 14.46 1.50 -6.52
N ASN A 32 13.39 0.81 -6.10
CA ASN A 32 13.30 -0.65 -6.18
C ASN A 32 12.82 -1.17 -7.55
N ALA A 33 12.48 -0.29 -8.48
CA ALA A 33 12.06 -0.69 -9.81
C ALA A 33 13.27 -1.16 -10.63
N PHE A 34 13.10 -2.21 -11.42
CA PHE A 34 14.18 -2.76 -12.25
C PHE A 34 13.78 -2.79 -13.72
N GLN A 35 14.76 -2.57 -14.59
CA GLN A 35 14.55 -2.64 -16.02
C GLN A 35 14.59 -4.10 -16.50
N LYS A 36 13.59 -4.47 -17.30
CA LYS A 36 13.53 -5.75 -18.00
C LYS A 36 13.51 -5.49 -19.50
N SER A 37 14.57 -5.90 -20.18
CA SER A 37 14.62 -5.89 -21.64
C SER A 37 14.22 -7.26 -22.19
N GLN A 38 13.30 -7.29 -23.14
CA GLN A 38 12.88 -8.51 -23.84
C GLN A 38 12.90 -8.29 -25.34
N LYS A 39 13.47 -9.24 -26.08
CA LYS A 39 13.50 -9.23 -27.53
C LYS A 39 12.37 -10.10 -28.06
N TYR A 40 11.51 -9.52 -28.89
CA TYR A 40 10.42 -10.21 -29.57
C TYR A 40 10.73 -10.29 -31.06
N ALA A 41 10.43 -11.44 -31.66
CA ALA A 41 10.69 -11.68 -33.09
C ALA A 41 9.94 -10.72 -34.01
N SER A 42 8.73 -10.30 -33.61
CA SER A 42 7.84 -9.43 -34.39
C SER A 42 8.13 -7.93 -34.23
N THR A 43 8.55 -7.50 -33.05
CA THR A 43 8.48 -6.08 -32.64
C THR A 43 9.82 -5.52 -32.14
N GLY A 44 10.88 -6.34 -32.14
CA GLY A 44 12.22 -5.93 -31.70
C GLY A 44 12.39 -5.92 -30.17
N ILE A 45 13.26 -5.04 -29.67
CA ILE A 45 13.61 -4.96 -28.25
C ILE A 45 12.63 -4.03 -27.53
N ARG A 46 12.01 -4.54 -26.46
CA ARG A 46 11.16 -3.75 -25.56
C ARG A 46 11.79 -3.67 -24.18
N ASN A 47 12.08 -2.45 -23.75
CA ASN A 47 12.50 -2.15 -22.38
C ASN A 47 11.26 -1.79 -21.55
N GLN A 48 11.12 -2.44 -20.40
CA GLN A 48 10.04 -2.20 -19.45
C GLN A 48 10.63 -1.92 -18.07
N LEU A 49 10.10 -0.92 -17.39
CA LEU A 49 10.37 -0.72 -15.97
C LEU A 49 9.35 -1.54 -15.18
N ILE A 50 9.84 -2.48 -14.37
CA ILE A 50 9.00 -3.33 -13.53
C ILE A 50 9.08 -2.82 -12.10
N PHE A 51 7.93 -2.45 -11.56
CA PHE A 51 7.78 -2.06 -10.16
C PHE A 51 7.48 -3.28 -9.30
N LYS A 52 8.06 -3.31 -8.09
CA LYS A 52 7.76 -4.31 -7.05
C LYS A 52 7.36 -3.60 -5.76
N PRO A 53 6.10 -3.14 -5.65
CA PRO A 53 5.63 -2.42 -4.46
C PRO A 53 5.76 -3.23 -3.15
N SER A 54 5.77 -4.56 -3.23
CA SER A 54 5.98 -5.43 -2.07
C SER A 54 7.32 -5.21 -1.35
N LEU A 55 8.33 -4.64 -2.03
CA LEU A 55 9.61 -4.27 -1.42
C LEU A 55 9.52 -3.02 -0.54
N SER A 56 8.45 -2.23 -0.71
CA SER A 56 8.16 -1.02 0.06
C SER A 56 7.09 -1.26 1.14
N LYS A 57 6.75 -2.53 1.42
CA LYS A 57 5.70 -2.89 2.38
C LYS A 57 5.89 -2.24 3.76
N SER A 58 7.12 -2.20 4.27
CA SER A 58 7.38 -1.58 5.58
C SER A 58 6.95 -0.12 5.66
N ILE A 59 7.07 0.65 4.57
CA ILE A 59 6.63 2.05 4.51
C ILE A 59 5.09 2.14 4.42
N MET A 60 4.47 1.17 3.73
CA MET A 60 3.00 1.07 3.69
C MET A 60 2.44 0.75 5.09
N ASP A 61 3.07 -0.19 5.81
CA ASP A 61 2.69 -0.54 7.18
C ASP A 61 2.87 0.65 8.15
N GLU A 62 3.88 1.53 7.93
CA GLU A 62 4.03 2.79 8.66
C GLU A 62 2.88 3.76 8.39
N ILE A 63 2.45 3.89 7.12
CA ILE A 63 1.30 4.74 6.76
C ILE A 63 0.02 4.21 7.40
N ASP A 64 -0.19 2.89 7.40
CA ASP A 64 -1.38 2.27 7.99
C ASP A 64 -1.46 2.54 9.50
N LYS A 65 -0.32 2.52 10.21
CA LYS A 65 -0.26 2.90 11.63
C LYS A 65 -0.67 4.35 11.87
N VAL A 66 -0.12 5.28 11.08
CA VAL A 66 -0.44 6.70 11.19
C VAL A 66 -1.93 6.96 10.90
N LEU A 67 -2.50 6.26 9.92
CA LEU A 67 -3.92 6.32 9.62
C LEU A 67 -4.78 5.69 10.73
N ALA A 68 -4.35 4.58 11.31
CA ALA A 68 -5.04 3.94 12.44
C ALA A 68 -5.14 4.87 13.65
N GLU A 69 -4.07 5.57 13.99
CA GLU A 69 -4.10 6.60 15.05
C GLU A 69 -5.05 7.75 14.70
N HIS A 70 -5.09 8.17 13.43
CA HIS A 70 -5.95 9.25 12.99
C HIS A 70 -7.44 8.89 13.07
N TYR A 71 -7.80 7.67 12.69
CA TYR A 71 -9.18 7.19 12.70
C TYR A 71 -9.60 6.56 14.03
N GLY A 72 -8.66 6.32 14.96
CA GLY A 72 -8.93 5.70 16.25
C GLY A 72 -9.18 4.19 16.13
N PHE A 73 -8.52 3.52 15.20
CA PHE A 73 -8.61 2.07 15.03
C PHE A 73 -7.95 1.32 16.19
N THR A 74 -8.45 0.12 16.48
CA THR A 74 -7.82 -0.80 17.43
C THR A 74 -6.61 -1.50 16.80
N GLU A 75 -5.78 -2.14 17.62
CA GLU A 75 -4.66 -2.96 17.11
C GLU A 75 -5.15 -4.11 16.21
N GLU A 76 -6.35 -4.65 16.49
CA GLU A 76 -6.98 -5.72 15.70
C GLU A 76 -7.45 -5.23 14.33
N GLU A 77 -8.00 -4.01 14.27
CA GLU A 77 -8.40 -3.36 13.02
C GLU A 77 -7.18 -2.96 12.18
N LEU A 78 -6.10 -2.51 12.81
CA LEU A 78 -4.82 -2.26 12.13
C LEU A 78 -4.23 -3.56 11.57
N ASP A 79 -4.20 -4.64 12.36
CA ASP A 79 -3.72 -5.94 11.88
C ASP A 79 -4.56 -6.43 10.68
N PHE A 80 -5.88 -6.23 10.75
CA PHE A 80 -6.78 -6.53 9.64
C PHE A 80 -6.43 -5.74 8.36
N ILE A 81 -6.05 -4.47 8.46
CA ILE A 81 -5.64 -3.65 7.31
C ILE A 81 -4.31 -4.19 6.73
N ILE A 82 -3.30 -4.41 7.57
CA ILE A 82 -1.96 -4.85 7.16
C ILE A 82 -2.00 -6.25 6.52
N ASN A 83 -2.89 -7.12 7.00
CA ASN A 83 -3.01 -8.52 6.60
C ASN A 83 -4.26 -8.84 5.77
N TYR A 84 -4.98 -7.82 5.27
CA TYR A 84 -6.24 -7.99 4.55
C TYR A 84 -6.16 -9.05 3.43
N ASP A 85 -5.14 -8.97 2.59
CA ASP A 85 -4.94 -9.89 1.45
C ASP A 85 -4.64 -11.34 1.90
N ILE A 86 -4.05 -11.55 3.08
CA ILE A 86 -3.77 -12.88 3.64
C ILE A 86 -5.07 -13.49 4.19
N LYS A 87 -5.85 -12.71 4.94
CA LYS A 87 -7.10 -13.16 5.58
C LYS A 87 -8.16 -13.59 4.57
N TYR A 88 -8.23 -12.95 3.39
CA TYR A 88 -9.21 -13.29 2.34
C TYR A 88 -8.67 -14.21 1.22
N ARG A 89 -7.35 -14.40 1.08
CA ARG A 89 -6.80 -15.48 0.22
C ARG A 89 -6.83 -16.85 0.89
N MET A 90 -6.74 -16.93 2.22
CA MET A 90 -6.98 -18.15 3.00
C MET A 90 -8.48 -18.37 3.27
N GLY A 91 -9.32 -18.14 2.24
CA GLY A 91 -10.78 -18.04 2.28
C GLY A 91 -11.57 -19.30 2.71
N SER A 92 -11.04 -20.11 3.61
CA SER A 92 -11.62 -21.39 4.02
C SER A 92 -11.63 -21.65 5.53
N GLU A 93 -10.85 -20.95 6.36
CA GLU A 93 -10.69 -21.34 7.79
C GLU A 93 -11.45 -20.47 8.80
N LEU A 94 -12.03 -19.34 8.40
CA LEU A 94 -12.70 -18.40 9.32
C LEU A 94 -14.21 -18.24 9.06
N LYS A 95 -14.85 -19.27 8.47
CA LYS A 95 -16.29 -19.49 8.66
C LYS A 95 -16.47 -20.36 9.89
N GLU A 96 -16.21 -19.81 11.07
CA GLU A 96 -16.82 -20.36 12.28
C GLU A 96 -18.25 -19.81 12.35
N GLU A 97 -19.15 -20.74 12.10
CA GLU A 97 -20.60 -20.83 12.24
C GLU A 97 -21.27 -19.80 13.17
N GLU A 98 -22.33 -19.15 12.67
CA GLU A 98 -23.41 -18.61 13.50
C GLU A 98 -24.14 -19.72 14.26
#